data_AF-A0A5M3X3D4-F1
#
_entry.id   AF-A0A5M3X3D4-F1
#
_cell.length_a   1.000
_cell.length_b   1.000
_cell.length_c   1.000
_cell.angle_alpha   90.00
_cell.angle_beta   90.00
_cell.angle_gamma   90.00
#
_symmetry.space_group_name_H-M   'P 1'
#
loop_
_entity.id
_entity.type
_entity.pdbx_description
1 polymer ?
#
loop_
_entity_poly.entity_id
_entity_poly.type
_entity_poly.pdbx_seq_one_letter_code
_entity_poly.pdbx_strand_id
1 'polypeptide(L)' 'MNVIVGDLAVRAGVPNAEAVTAHSLRAGGATVAYAAGVPVSVIAAHGRWAPNSPVVLGYIRAVDRWRDNAMRNVGL' A
#
# COMPACT_ATOMS: atom_id res chain seq x y z
N MET A 1 -12.54 -16.17 -2.47
CA MET A 1 -11.19 -15.87 -3.01
C MET A 1 -11.38 -15.18 -4.36
N ASN A 2 -10.75 -14.03 -4.60
CA ASN A 2 -10.99 -13.22 -5.81
C ASN A 2 -10.13 -13.75 -6.97
N VAL A 3 -10.62 -14.78 -7.67
CA VAL A 3 -9.86 -15.54 -8.68
C VAL A 3 -9.38 -14.70 -9.85
N ILE A 4 -10.15 -13.67 -10.25
CA ILE A 4 -9.79 -12.81 -11.40
C ILE A 4 -8.50 -12.02 -11.14
N VAL A 5 -8.36 -11.41 -9.96
CA VAL A 5 -7.18 -10.60 -9.63
C VAL A 5 -5.93 -11.47 -9.53
N GLY A 6 -6.05 -12.66 -8.94
CA GLY A 6 -4.95 -13.62 -8.84
C GLY A 6 -4.49 -14.10 -10.22
N ASP A 7 -5.43 -14.50 -11.08
CA ASP A 7 -5.11 -14.97 -12.44
C ASP A 7 -4.43 -13.88 -13.28
N LEU A 8 -4.90 -12.63 -13.17
CA LEU A 8 -4.26 -11.50 -13.83
C LEU A 8 -2.86 -11.24 -13.29
N ALA A 9 -2.63 -11.37 -11.98
CA ALA A 9 -1.31 -11.22 -11.38
C ALA A 9 -0.33 -12.28 -11.88
N VAL A 10 -0.76 -13.55 -11.99
CA VAL A 10 0.04 -14.64 -12.57
C VAL A 10 0.39 -14.33 -14.03
N ARG A 11 -0.60 -13.93 -14.84
CA ARG A 11 -0.38 -13.59 -16.26
C ARG A 11 0.53 -12.38 -16.45
N ALA A 12 0.52 -11.44 -15.51
CA ALA A 12 1.39 -10.27 -15.51
C ALA A 12 2.80 -10.56 -14.97
N GLY A 13 3.08 -11.78 -14.51
CA GLY A 13 4.40 -12.14 -13.95
C GLY A 13 4.71 -11.45 -12.62
N VAL A 14 3.70 -11.09 -11.84
CA VAL A 14 3.90 -10.44 -10.54
C VAL A 14 4.50 -11.46 -9.57
N PRO A 15 5.65 -11.15 -8.90
CA PRO A 15 6.19 -12.01 -7.86
C PRO A 15 5.19 -12.22 -6.73
N ASN A 16 5.10 -13.45 -6.21
CA ASN A 16 4.13 -13.84 -5.18
C ASN A 16 2.68 -13.52 -5.58
N ALA A 17 2.30 -13.82 -6.83
CA ALA A 17 0.97 -13.55 -7.39
C ALA A 17 -0.18 -14.11 -6.53
N GLU A 18 0.05 -15.20 -5.78
CA GLU A 18 -0.89 -15.82 -4.84
C GLU A 18 -1.28 -14.89 -3.68
N ALA A 19 -0.43 -13.93 -3.33
CA ALA A 19 -0.73 -12.92 -2.32
C ALA A 19 -1.51 -11.72 -2.91
N VAL A 20 -1.60 -11.61 -4.24
CA VAL A 20 -2.30 -10.50 -4.90
C VAL A 20 -3.81 -10.73 -4.87
N THR A 21 -4.46 -9.92 -4.07
CA THR A 21 -5.91 -9.87 -3.91
C THR A 21 -6.44 -8.46 -4.15
N ALA A 22 -7.75 -8.30 -4.38
CA ALA A 22 -8.36 -6.97 -4.42
C ALA A 22 -8.09 -6.15 -3.15
N HIS A 23 -7.97 -6.81 -1.99
CA HIS A 23 -7.61 -6.13 -0.75
C HIS A 23 -6.17 -5.61 -0.80
N SER A 24 -5.22 -6.42 -1.27
CA SER A 24 -3.83 -6.00 -1.45
C SER A 24 -3.69 -4.83 -2.43
N LEU A 25 -4.48 -4.80 -3.50
CA LEU A 25 -4.51 -3.69 -4.46
C LEU A 25 -5.04 -2.41 -3.83
N ARG A 26 -6.08 -2.50 -2.98
CA ARG A 26 -6.58 -1.34 -2.22
C ARG A 26 -5.51 -0.80 -1.25
N ALA A 27 -4.82 -1.69 -0.54
CA ALA A 27 -3.75 -1.31 0.37
C ALA A 27 -2.57 -0.67 -0.40
N GLY A 28 -2.10 -1.32 -1.47
CA GLY A 28 -1.03 -0.83 -2.32
C GLY A 28 -1.35 0.51 -2.98
N GLY A 29 -2.60 0.72 -3.41
CA GLY A 29 -3.06 2.01 -3.95
C GLY A 29 -2.93 3.15 -2.94
N ALA A 30 -3.29 2.93 -1.67
CA ALA A 30 -3.09 3.92 -0.61
C ALA A 30 -1.61 4.19 -0.33
N THR A 31 -0.79 3.13 -0.27
CA THR A 31 0.67 3.22 -0.11
C THR A 31 1.31 4.07 -1.22
N VAL A 32 0.99 3.80 -2.49
CA VAL A 32 1.55 4.52 -3.64
C VAL A 32 1.06 5.96 -3.69
N ALA A 33 -0.22 6.21 -3.44
CA ALA A 33 -0.76 7.58 -3.39
C ALA A 33 -0.06 8.43 -2.30
N TYR A 34 0.17 7.85 -1.12
CA TYR A 34 0.89 8.54 -0.05
C TYR A 34 2.36 8.79 -0.42
N ALA A 35 3.04 7.80 -1.03
CA ALA A 35 4.41 7.98 -1.52
C ALA A 35 4.52 9.09 -2.58
N ALA A 36 3.45 9.33 -3.36
CA ALA A 36 3.34 10.43 -4.31
C ALA A 36 2.97 11.79 -3.66
N GLY A 37 2.86 11.86 -2.33
CA GLY A 37 2.57 13.10 -1.59
C GLY A 37 1.08 13.46 -1.48
N VAL A 38 0.17 12.55 -1.84
CA VAL A 38 -1.28 12.81 -1.69
C VAL A 38 -1.63 12.88 -0.19
N PRO A 39 -2.40 13.90 0.26
CA PRO A 39 -2.77 14.03 1.66
C PRO A 39 -3.54 12.81 2.18
N VAL A 40 -3.23 12.39 3.42
CA VAL A 40 -3.86 11.24 4.09
C VAL A 40 -5.38 11.36 4.14
N SER A 41 -5.92 12.56 4.35
CA SER A 41 -7.36 12.83 4.35
C SER A 41 -8.03 12.53 3.01
N VAL A 42 -7.35 12.85 1.90
CA VAL A 42 -7.83 12.58 0.54
C VAL A 42 -7.81 11.07 0.26
N ILE A 43 -6.74 10.38 0.66
CA ILE A 43 -6.62 8.92 0.54
C ILE A 43 -7.70 8.23 1.39
N ALA A 44 -7.90 8.68 2.63
CA ALA A 44 -8.90 8.17 3.56
C ALA A 44 -10.31 8.29 2.96
N ALA A 45 -10.67 9.48 2.45
CA ALA A 45 -11.94 9.73 1.80
C ALA A 45 -12.13 8.85 0.54
N HIS A 46 -11.13 8.79 -0.32
CA HIS A 46 -11.19 8.00 -1.56
C HIS A 46 -11.41 6.52 -1.28
N GLY A 47 -10.65 5.95 -0.35
CA GLY A 47 -10.81 4.55 0.03
C GLY A 47 -11.92 4.28 1.03
N ARG A 48 -12.73 5.29 1.41
CA ARG A 48 -13.82 5.18 2.40
C ARG A 48 -13.37 4.63 3.74
N TRP A 49 -12.20 5.04 4.19
CA TRP A 49 -11.75 4.83 5.56
C TRP A 49 -12.31 5.92 6.46
N ALA A 50 -12.57 5.58 7.72
CA ALA A 50 -12.84 6.60 8.72
C ALA A 50 -11.63 7.57 8.80
N PRO A 51 -11.84 8.87 9.09
CA PRO A 51 -10.76 9.88 9.12
C PRO A 51 -9.56 9.49 10.02
N ASN A 52 -9.82 8.72 11.07
CA ASN A 52 -8.84 8.24 12.05
C ASN A 52 -8.58 6.71 11.94
N SER A 53 -8.88 6.08 10.79
CA SER A 53 -8.75 4.63 10.65
C SER A 53 -7.30 4.17 10.84
N PRO A 54 -7.02 3.25 11.77
CA PRO A 54 -5.66 2.74 11.98
C PRO A 54 -5.14 1.94 10.78
N VAL A 55 -6.02 1.44 9.91
CA VAL A 55 -5.65 0.64 8.73
C VAL A 55 -4.88 1.48 7.72
N VAL A 56 -5.43 2.63 7.32
CA VAL A 56 -4.74 3.51 6.35
C VAL A 56 -3.46 4.08 6.93
N LEU A 57 -3.46 4.43 8.23
CA LEU A 57 -2.27 4.88 8.94
C LEU A 57 -1.18 3.81 8.98
N GLY A 58 -1.54 2.53 9.05
CA GLY A 58 -0.59 1.42 8.95
C GLY A 58 0.16 1.39 7.62
N TYR A 59 -0.55 1.62 6.50
CA TYR A 59 0.06 1.68 5.17
C TYR A 59 0.98 2.90 5.02
N ILE A 60 0.57 4.04 5.55
CA ILE A 60 1.35 5.29 5.54
C ILE A 60 2.64 5.15 6.34
N ARG A 61 2.56 4.63 7.57
CA ARG A 61 3.74 4.36 8.40
C ARG A 61 4.71 3.39 7.74
N ALA A 62 4.21 2.44 6.95
CA ALA A 62 5.08 1.56 6.18
C ALA A 62 5.89 2.37 5.15
N VAL A 63 5.26 3.30 4.42
CA VAL A 63 5.97 4.20 3.48
C VAL A 63 6.97 5.09 4.21
N ASP A 64 6.57 5.74 5.31
CA ASP A 64 7.45 6.60 6.09
C ASP A 64 8.68 5.84 6.58
N ARG A 65 8.53 4.57 7.02
CA ARG A 65 9.69 3.73 7.39
C ARG A 65 10.67 3.50 6.25
N TRP A 66 10.23 3.48 4.99
CA TRP A 66 11.12 3.32 3.84
C TRP A 66 11.76 4.64 3.41
N ARG A 67 11.02 5.75 3.47
CA ARG A 67 11.51 7.08 3.12
C ARG A 67 12.47 7.62 4.17
N ASP A 68 12.05 7.57 5.42
CA ASP A 68 12.74 8.10 6.60
C ASP A 68 13.38 6.96 7.41
N ASN A 69 13.93 5.96 6.72
CA ASN A 69 14.71 4.92 7.38
C ASN A 69 15.96 5.57 7.96
N ALA A 70 15.95 5.85 9.28
CA ALA A 70 17.05 6.48 9.99
C ALA A 70 18.40 5.75 9.82
N MET A 71 18.37 4.46 9.45
CA MET A 71 19.55 3.64 9.17
C MET A 71 20.05 3.72 7.72
N ARG A 72 19.34 4.40 6.81
CA ARG A 72 19.67 4.44 5.36
C ARG A 72 20.98 5.16 5.03
N ASN A 73 21.57 5.89 5.98
CA ASN A 73 22.88 6.53 5.89
C ASN A 73 23.81 6.17 7.07
N VAL A 74 23.42 5.19 7.90
CA VAL A 74 24.29 4.66 8.95
C VAL A 74 25.03 3.49 8.33
N GLY A 75 26.19 3.78 7.73
CA GLY A 75 27.02 2.76 7.09
C GLY A 75 27.38 1.64 8.06
N LEU A 76 26.86 0.44 7.78
CA LEU A 76 27.34 -0.85 8.25
C LEU A 76 27.52 -1.75 7.03
#